data_AF-K9H4U4-F1
#
_entry.id   AF-K9H4U4-F1
#
_cell.length_a   1.000
_cell.length_b   1.000
_cell.length_c   1.000
_cell.angle_alpha   90.00
_cell.angle_beta   90.00
_cell.angle_gamma   90.00
#
_symmetry.space_group_name_H-M   'P 1'
#
loop_
_entity.id
_entity.type
_entity.pdbx_description
1 polymer ?
#
loop_
_entity_poly.entity_id
_entity_poly.type
_entity_poly.pdbx_seq_one_letter_code
_entity_poly.pdbx_strand_id
1 'polypeptide(L)'
;MAEEKWHENVMVRVGLGTGVGIVALLVLLNLFYDGDRLPEGATSTDYQSGDWVSPVPDSLRGTWAVEGRCEDDDSLMVIFSNGGYRWRKSRTDWGFARGKYRYTHPNAYRIEFQLQRFQQPSDNPDAVITVSGNEMRKYNLMGGTNETFIKCPS
;
A
#
# COMPACT_ATOMS: atom_id res chain seq x y z
N MET A 1 -28.03 -12.86 58.60
CA MET A 1 -28.65 -11.74 59.34
C MET A 1 -27.54 -11.10 60.15
N ALA A 2 -27.00 -9.98 59.66
CA ALA A 2 -25.99 -9.07 60.24
C ALA A 2 -25.43 -8.27 59.04
N GLU A 3 -26.02 -7.14 58.69
CA GLU A 3 -25.80 -5.79 59.22
C GLU A 3 -24.76 -5.00 58.41
N GLU A 4 -25.27 -3.92 57.81
CA GLU A 4 -24.57 -2.85 57.13
C GLU A 4 -23.55 -2.16 58.04
N LYS A 5 -22.38 -1.81 57.48
CA LYS A 5 -21.60 -0.68 57.98
C LYS A 5 -21.32 0.28 56.84
N TRP A 6 -22.00 1.41 56.95
CA TRP A 6 -21.86 2.61 56.15
C TRP A 6 -20.62 3.42 56.56
N HIS A 7 -20.11 4.15 55.55
CA HIS A 7 -19.34 5.40 55.62
C HIS A 7 -17.96 5.40 56.29
N GLU A 8 -16.92 5.51 55.46
CA GLU A 8 -15.87 6.52 55.68
C GLU A 8 -15.61 7.28 54.37
N ASN A 9 -16.00 8.56 54.38
CA ASN A 9 -15.68 9.54 53.36
C ASN A 9 -14.19 9.88 53.46
N VAL A 10 -13.38 9.42 52.50
CA VAL A 10 -12.05 9.98 52.31
C VAL A 10 -12.21 11.32 51.59
N MET A 11 -12.24 12.41 52.37
CA MET A 11 -11.98 13.75 51.86
C MET A 11 -10.61 13.77 51.19
N VAL A 12 -10.59 13.76 49.85
CA VAL A 12 -9.40 14.16 49.11
C VAL A 12 -9.33 15.68 49.18
N ARG A 13 -8.38 16.19 49.98
CA ARG A 13 -7.99 17.61 49.99
C ARG A 13 -7.46 17.97 48.61
N VAL A 14 -8.22 18.76 47.85
CA VAL A 14 -7.72 19.43 46.66
C VAL A 14 -6.84 20.60 47.10
N GLY A 15 -5.54 20.34 47.20
CA GLY A 15 -4.54 21.39 47.29
C GLY A 15 -4.37 22.05 45.92
N LEU A 16 -4.73 23.33 45.84
CA LEU A 16 -4.39 24.23 44.74
C LEU A 16 -2.86 24.39 44.67
N GLY A 17 -2.21 23.46 43.97
CA GLY A 17 -0.82 23.54 43.53
C GLY A 17 -0.80 23.90 42.06
N THR A 18 -0.56 25.18 41.79
CA THR A 18 -0.34 25.76 40.47
C THR A 18 0.80 25.07 39.71
N GLY A 19 0.54 24.71 38.45
CA GLY A 19 1.52 24.85 37.37
C GLY A 19 2.32 23.61 36.98
N VAL A 20 2.24 23.31 35.68
CA VAL A 20 3.22 22.56 34.88
C VAL A 20 3.21 21.04 35.06
N GLY A 21 2.24 20.38 34.42
CA GLY A 21 2.24 18.91 34.35
C GLY A 21 1.37 18.27 33.27
N ILE A 22 0.87 19.03 32.27
CA ILE A 22 -0.04 18.50 31.23
C ILE A 22 0.38 18.99 29.82
N VAL A 23 1.68 19.05 29.54
CA VAL A 23 2.16 19.30 28.15
C VAL A 23 2.96 18.11 27.60
N ALA A 24 3.50 17.24 28.44
CA ALA A 24 4.33 16.12 27.97
C ALA A 24 3.53 14.96 27.32
N LEU A 25 2.22 14.81 27.62
CA LEU A 25 1.44 13.66 27.12
C LEU A 25 0.84 13.89 25.71
N LEU A 26 0.72 15.13 25.24
CA LEU A 26 0.18 15.44 23.91
C LEU A 26 1.27 15.55 22.82
N VAL A 27 2.54 15.67 23.20
CA VAL A 27 3.67 15.68 22.24
C VAL A 27 4.02 14.26 21.79
N LEU A 28 3.83 13.24 22.64
CA LEU A 28 4.12 11.84 22.29
C LEU A 28 3.09 11.20 21.34
N LEU A 29 1.89 11.77 21.19
CA LEU A 29 0.88 11.28 20.23
C LEU A 29 1.02 11.88 18.83
N ASN A 30 1.83 12.93 18.66
CA ASN A 30 2.08 13.54 17.34
C ASN A 30 3.34 13.00 16.64
N LEU A 31 4.16 12.18 17.30
CA LEU A 31 5.36 11.58 16.68
C LEU A 31 5.11 10.23 15.98
N PHE A 32 3.87 9.74 15.96
CA PHE A 32 3.52 8.45 15.33
C PHE A 32 2.54 8.56 14.16
N TYR A 33 2.26 9.78 13.68
CA TYR A 33 1.33 10.01 12.56
C TYR A 33 1.94 10.67 11.31
N ASP A 34 3.27 10.64 11.18
CA ASP A 34 4.00 11.04 9.96
C ASP A 34 4.42 9.83 9.12
N GLY A 35 3.53 8.84 9.01
CA GLY A 35 3.66 7.70 8.10
C GLY A 35 2.62 7.78 7.01
N ASP A 36 3.03 8.19 5.81
CA ASP A 36 2.31 7.97 4.55
C ASP A 36 0.96 8.68 4.34
N ARG A 37 0.82 9.95 4.73
CA ARG A 37 -0.15 10.83 4.02
C ARG A 37 0.46 11.27 2.69
N LEU A 38 0.47 10.37 1.71
CA LEU A 38 0.60 10.79 0.32
C LEU A 38 -0.57 11.72 0.00
N PRO A 39 -0.35 12.87 -0.65
CA PRO A 39 -1.45 13.72 -1.07
C PRO A 39 -2.38 12.90 -1.96
N GLU A 40 -3.67 12.84 -1.60
CA GLU A 40 -4.72 12.40 -2.50
C GLU A 40 -4.60 13.24 -3.77
N GLY A 41 -4.10 12.64 -4.86
CA GLY A 41 -3.81 13.34 -6.11
C GLY A 41 -2.37 13.26 -6.60
N ALA A 42 -1.45 12.57 -5.91
CA ALA A 42 -0.11 12.34 -6.42
C ALA A 42 -0.16 11.68 -7.82
N THR A 43 0.33 12.42 -8.82
CA THR A 43 0.35 11.98 -10.21
C THR A 43 1.65 11.26 -10.52
N SER A 44 1.68 10.52 -11.64
CA SER A 44 2.90 9.85 -12.11
C SER A 44 4.03 10.83 -12.41
N THR A 45 3.80 12.15 -12.48
CA THR A 45 4.79 13.17 -12.82
C THR A 45 5.51 13.79 -11.63
N ASP A 46 5.05 13.57 -10.39
CA ASP A 46 5.55 14.27 -9.19
C ASP A 46 6.67 13.51 -8.45
N TYR A 47 7.44 12.67 -9.15
CA TYR A 47 8.45 11.79 -8.51
C TYR A 47 9.87 11.98 -9.05
N GLN A 48 10.85 11.61 -8.22
CA GLN A 48 12.25 11.52 -8.63
C GLN A 48 12.54 10.12 -9.20
N SER A 49 13.16 10.10 -10.38
CA SER A 49 13.57 8.87 -11.06
C SER A 49 14.42 7.98 -10.13
N GLY A 50 14.04 6.71 -10.00
CA GLY A 50 14.76 5.74 -9.17
C GLY A 50 14.25 5.58 -7.74
N ASP A 51 13.31 6.41 -7.27
CA ASP A 51 12.69 6.24 -5.96
C ASP A 51 11.57 5.19 -5.97
N TRP A 52 11.32 4.61 -4.79
CA TRP A 52 10.14 3.78 -4.54
C TRP A 52 8.92 4.66 -4.28
N VAL A 53 7.98 4.66 -5.22
CA VAL A 53 6.82 5.55 -5.21
C VAL A 53 5.51 4.80 -5.30
N SER A 54 4.45 5.37 -4.74
CA SER A 54 3.10 4.78 -4.79
C SER A 54 2.35 5.01 -6.11
N PRO A 55 2.49 6.15 -6.81
CA PRO A 55 1.84 6.34 -8.10
C PRO A 55 2.21 5.24 -9.10
N VAL A 56 1.21 4.70 -9.79
CA VAL A 56 1.45 3.76 -10.90
C VAL A 56 1.94 4.54 -12.13
N PRO A 57 2.96 4.04 -12.85
CA PRO A 57 3.37 4.64 -14.12
C PRO A 57 2.27 4.50 -15.17
N ASP A 58 2.15 5.48 -16.06
CA ASP A 58 1.06 5.56 -17.05
C ASP A 58 1.12 4.41 -18.07
N SER A 59 2.34 3.95 -18.40
CA SER A 59 2.55 2.75 -19.20
C SER A 59 1.87 1.51 -18.63
N LEU A 60 1.84 1.37 -17.30
CA LEU A 60 1.34 0.19 -16.59
C LEU A 60 -0.12 0.33 -16.15
N ARG A 61 -0.64 1.57 -16.07
CA ARG A 61 -1.98 1.87 -15.61
C ARG A 61 -3.06 1.11 -16.40
N GLY A 62 -4.00 0.52 -15.67
CA GLY A 62 -5.17 -0.16 -16.22
C GLY A 62 -5.21 -1.65 -15.92
N THR A 63 -6.03 -2.34 -16.72
CA THR A 63 -6.32 -3.77 -16.59
C THR A 63 -5.56 -4.57 -17.63
N TRP A 64 -4.97 -5.68 -17.21
CA TRP A 64 -4.22 -6.59 -18.06
C TRP A 64 -4.66 -8.02 -17.80
N ALA A 65 -4.85 -8.82 -18.84
CA ALA A 65 -5.31 -10.20 -18.72
C ALA A 65 -4.41 -11.14 -19.52
N VAL A 66 -4.21 -12.36 -19.02
CA VAL A 66 -3.54 -13.42 -19.78
C VAL A 66 -4.31 -13.67 -21.07
N GLU A 67 -3.58 -13.76 -22.18
CA GLU A 67 -4.15 -13.93 -23.53
C GLU A 67 -5.17 -12.86 -23.96
N GLY A 68 -5.26 -11.73 -23.23
CA GLY A 68 -6.25 -10.69 -23.49
C GLY A 68 -7.69 -11.09 -23.16
N ARG A 69 -7.90 -12.17 -22.39
CA ARG A 69 -9.22 -12.66 -21.99
C ARG A 69 -9.83 -11.83 -20.86
N CYS A 70 -10.12 -10.56 -21.15
CA CYS A 70 -10.56 -9.56 -20.16
C CYS A 70 -11.97 -9.81 -19.61
N GLU A 71 -12.85 -10.37 -20.44
CA GLU A 71 -14.24 -10.68 -20.09
C GLU A 71 -14.40 -12.07 -19.46
N ASP A 72 -13.33 -12.88 -19.47
CA ASP A 72 -13.37 -14.24 -18.94
C ASP A 72 -13.15 -14.25 -17.43
N ASP A 73 -14.18 -14.67 -16.72
CA ASP A 73 -14.20 -14.78 -15.26
C ASP A 73 -13.10 -15.68 -14.70
N ASP A 74 -12.62 -16.66 -15.47
CA ASP A 74 -11.58 -17.62 -15.07
C ASP A 74 -10.21 -17.33 -15.68
N SER A 75 -10.02 -16.14 -16.25
CA SER A 75 -8.71 -15.67 -16.70
C SER A 75 -7.94 -14.96 -15.59
N LEU A 76 -6.62 -15.20 -15.56
CA LEU A 76 -5.70 -14.44 -14.72
C LEU A 76 -5.64 -12.99 -15.21
N MET A 77 -6.06 -12.08 -14.34
CA MET A 77 -6.11 -10.65 -14.59
C MET A 77 -5.38 -9.89 -13.49
N VAL A 78 -4.74 -8.77 -13.85
CA VAL A 78 -4.16 -7.81 -12.92
C VAL A 78 -4.63 -6.40 -13.24
N ILE A 79 -4.96 -5.64 -12.20
CA ILE A 79 -5.46 -4.27 -12.29
C ILE A 79 -4.51 -3.38 -11.50
N PHE A 80 -3.69 -2.60 -12.20
CA PHE A 80 -2.68 -1.76 -11.58
C PHE A 80 -3.25 -0.39 -11.20
N SER A 81 -2.91 0.04 -9.99
CA SER A 81 -3.36 1.28 -9.38
C SER A 81 -2.25 1.89 -8.51
N ASN A 82 -2.48 3.10 -8.01
CA ASN A 82 -1.59 3.69 -7.03
C ASN A 82 -1.56 2.82 -5.76
N GLY A 83 -0.37 2.55 -5.24
CA GLY A 83 -0.16 1.71 -4.05
C GLY A 83 -0.21 0.20 -4.29
N GLY A 84 -0.22 -0.24 -5.56
CA GLY A 84 -0.10 -1.64 -5.94
C GLY A 84 -1.19 -2.11 -6.90
N TYR A 85 -1.44 -3.42 -6.94
CA TYR A 85 -2.35 -4.01 -7.91
C TYR A 85 -3.25 -5.08 -7.31
N ARG A 86 -4.46 -5.18 -7.86
CA ARG A 86 -5.38 -6.29 -7.61
C ARG A 86 -5.14 -7.37 -8.64
N TRP A 87 -5.41 -8.61 -8.27
CA TRP A 87 -5.39 -9.72 -9.20
C TRP A 87 -6.63 -10.58 -9.03
N ARG A 88 -7.00 -11.26 -10.11
CA ARG A 88 -8.08 -12.25 -10.18
C ARG A 88 -7.55 -13.49 -10.86
N LYS A 89 -7.75 -14.68 -10.28
CA LYS A 89 -7.47 -15.97 -10.93
C LYS A 89 -8.73 -16.69 -11.40
N SER A 90 -9.84 -16.44 -10.72
CA SER A 90 -11.18 -16.94 -11.06
C SER A 90 -12.23 -15.95 -10.58
N ARG A 91 -13.51 -16.19 -10.90
CA ARG A 91 -14.62 -15.36 -10.44
C ARG A 91 -14.59 -15.07 -8.93
N THR A 92 -14.19 -16.06 -8.14
CA THR A 92 -14.20 -16.00 -6.68
C THR A 92 -12.82 -15.89 -6.05
N ASP A 93 -11.73 -16.01 -6.82
CA ASP A 93 -10.35 -15.92 -6.31
C ASP A 93 -9.72 -14.58 -6.70
N TRP A 94 -9.72 -13.68 -5.73
CA TRP A 94 -9.19 -12.34 -5.83
C TRP A 94 -8.16 -12.09 -4.74
N GLY A 95 -7.18 -11.27 -5.08
CA GLY A 95 -6.23 -10.76 -4.10
C GLY A 95 -5.75 -9.36 -4.42
N PHE A 96 -4.96 -8.84 -3.49
CA PHE A 96 -4.39 -7.52 -3.59
C PHE A 96 -2.93 -7.54 -3.12
N ALA A 97 -2.05 -6.97 -3.93
CA ALA A 97 -0.65 -6.77 -3.61
C ALA A 97 -0.43 -5.28 -3.32
N ARG A 98 -0.28 -4.92 -2.05
CA ARG A 98 0.12 -3.57 -1.61
C ARG A 98 1.61 -3.38 -1.84
N GLY A 99 2.00 -2.25 -2.41
CA GLY A 99 3.39 -2.02 -2.69
C GLY A 99 3.71 -0.67 -3.31
N LYS A 100 4.98 -0.55 -3.68
CA LYS A 100 5.56 0.61 -4.36
C LYS A 100 6.16 0.19 -5.69
N TYR A 101 6.25 1.15 -6.59
CA TYR A 101 6.86 1.02 -7.90
C TYR A 101 8.17 1.79 -7.94
N ARG A 102 9.12 1.33 -8.73
CA ARG A 102 10.33 2.09 -9.08
C ARG A 102 10.49 2.07 -10.59
N TYR A 103 10.60 3.25 -11.19
CA TYR A 103 10.69 3.44 -12.64
C TYR A 103 11.43 4.74 -12.97
N THR A 104 11.87 4.90 -14.22
CA THR A 104 12.70 6.05 -14.64
C THR A 104 11.91 7.20 -15.27
N HIS A 105 10.79 6.89 -15.92
CA HIS A 105 9.84 7.86 -16.49
C HIS A 105 8.41 7.28 -16.44
N PRO A 106 7.34 8.10 -16.45
CA PRO A 106 5.95 7.60 -16.39
C PRO A 106 5.59 6.57 -17.48
N ASN A 107 6.23 6.70 -18.64
CA ASN A 107 6.08 5.78 -19.78
C ASN A 107 7.14 4.66 -19.80
N ALA A 108 7.79 4.35 -18.68
CA ALA A 108 8.92 3.43 -18.62
C ALA A 108 8.58 2.04 -19.14
N TYR A 109 9.48 1.48 -19.95
CA TYR A 109 9.35 0.11 -20.43
C TYR A 109 9.58 -0.90 -19.31
N ARG A 110 10.45 -0.59 -18.34
CA ARG A 110 10.82 -1.47 -17.23
C ARG A 110 10.48 -0.80 -15.90
N ILE A 111 9.69 -1.50 -15.13
CA ILE A 111 9.17 -1.07 -13.83
C ILE A 111 9.50 -2.16 -12.82
N GLU A 112 9.96 -1.76 -11.66
CA GLU A 112 10.17 -2.65 -10.53
C GLU A 112 9.04 -2.48 -9.54
N PHE A 113 8.59 -3.59 -8.95
CA PHE A 113 7.54 -3.60 -7.94
C PHE A 113 8.06 -4.23 -6.66
N GLN A 114 7.76 -3.59 -5.54
CA GLN A 114 8.09 -4.05 -4.20
C GLN A 114 6.82 -4.16 -3.38
N LEU A 115 6.61 -5.32 -2.78
CA LEU A 115 5.53 -5.63 -1.87
C LEU A 115 5.80 -4.97 -0.51
N GLN A 116 4.81 -4.27 0.02
CA GLN A 116 4.88 -3.71 1.36
C GLN A 116 4.69 -4.83 2.39
N ARG A 117 5.73 -5.10 3.19
CA ARG A 117 5.72 -6.14 4.24
C ARG A 117 5.77 -5.49 5.62
N PHE A 118 5.03 -6.05 6.57
CA PHE A 118 4.97 -5.51 7.94
C PHE A 118 6.25 -5.71 8.75
N GLN A 119 7.00 -6.79 8.49
CA GLN A 119 8.08 -7.21 9.40
C GLN A 119 9.49 -6.90 8.88
N GLN A 120 9.67 -6.69 7.59
CA GLN A 120 10.98 -6.36 6.97
C GLN A 120 10.78 -5.56 5.68
N PRO A 121 11.00 -4.23 5.71
CA PRO A 121 11.24 -3.47 4.50
C PRO A 121 12.51 -4.03 3.83
N SER A 122 12.38 -4.50 2.60
CA SER A 122 13.51 -4.90 1.75
C SER A 122 13.61 -3.85 0.66
N ASP A 123 14.81 -3.35 0.34
CA ASP A 123 15.01 -2.44 -0.80
C ASP A 123 15.02 -3.16 -2.16
N ASN A 124 15.00 -4.49 -2.14
CA ASN A 124 14.99 -5.30 -3.34
C ASN A 124 13.57 -5.37 -3.94
N PRO A 125 13.45 -5.40 -5.27
CA PRO A 125 12.18 -5.68 -5.94
C PRO A 125 11.70 -7.11 -5.69
N ASP A 126 10.39 -7.28 -5.64
CA ASP A 126 9.72 -8.59 -5.62
C ASP A 126 9.32 -9.04 -7.03
N ALA A 127 9.10 -8.09 -7.94
CA ALA A 127 8.82 -8.36 -9.33
C ALA A 127 9.44 -7.31 -10.25
N VAL A 128 9.75 -7.75 -11.47
CA VAL A 128 10.11 -6.87 -12.59
C VAL A 128 9.01 -6.96 -13.63
N ILE A 129 8.48 -5.81 -14.02
CA ILE A 129 7.40 -5.66 -14.98
C ILE A 129 7.94 -4.94 -16.20
N THR A 130 7.78 -5.54 -17.37
CA THR A 130 8.20 -4.96 -18.64
C THR A 130 6.98 -4.72 -19.51
N VAL A 131 6.79 -3.50 -20.00
CA VAL A 131 5.66 -3.09 -20.83
C VAL A 131 6.16 -2.73 -22.22
N SER A 132 5.49 -3.26 -23.25
CA SER A 132 5.75 -2.97 -24.65
C SER A 132 4.43 -2.85 -25.42
N GLY A 133 3.94 -1.62 -25.58
CA GLY A 133 2.64 -1.37 -26.20
C GLY A 133 1.51 -2.01 -25.41
N ASN A 134 0.83 -2.98 -26.02
CA ASN A 134 -0.28 -3.72 -25.41
C ASN A 134 0.14 -5.04 -24.75
N GLU A 135 1.42 -5.41 -24.81
CA GLU A 135 1.95 -6.58 -24.10
C GLU A 135 2.68 -6.14 -22.82
N MET A 136 2.48 -6.88 -21.74
CA MET A 136 3.22 -6.72 -20.50
C MET A 136 3.70 -8.08 -20.01
N ARG A 137 4.96 -8.14 -19.56
CA ARG A 137 5.57 -9.31 -18.95
C ARG A 137 5.88 -9.01 -17.50
N LYS A 138 5.45 -9.89 -16.60
CA LYS A 138 5.72 -9.79 -15.17
C LYS A 138 6.54 -10.98 -14.73
N TYR A 139 7.76 -10.71 -14.29
CA TYR A 139 8.66 -11.69 -13.72
C TYR A 139 8.64 -11.58 -12.20
N ASN A 140 8.22 -12.65 -11.52
CA ASN A 140 8.25 -12.75 -10.07
C ASN A 140 9.64 -13.23 -9.62
N LEU A 141 10.38 -12.37 -8.91
CA LEU A 141 11.75 -12.66 -8.52
C LEU A 141 11.83 -13.73 -7.43
N MET A 142 10.83 -13.82 -6.55
CA MET A 142 10.78 -14.84 -5.50
C MET A 142 10.38 -16.21 -6.03
N GLY A 143 9.42 -16.26 -6.95
CA GLY A 143 8.91 -17.51 -7.51
C GLY A 143 9.65 -17.99 -8.75
N GLY A 144 10.45 -17.15 -9.40
CA GLY A 144 11.05 -17.43 -10.70
C GLY A 144 10.01 -17.61 -11.82
N THR A 145 8.77 -17.16 -11.62
CA THR A 145 7.69 -17.30 -12.61
C THR A 145 7.64 -16.11 -13.55
N ASN A 146 7.28 -16.36 -14.79
CA ASN A 146 7.08 -15.34 -15.81
C ASN A 146 5.66 -15.46 -16.37
N GLU A 147 4.93 -14.34 -16.35
CA GLU A 147 3.56 -14.24 -16.82
C GLU A 147 3.47 -13.16 -17.90
N THR A 148 2.84 -13.48 -19.02
CA THR A 148 2.57 -12.50 -20.10
C THR A 148 1.10 -12.13 -20.10
N PHE A 149 0.83 -10.84 -20.21
CA PHE A 149 -0.49 -10.25 -20.21
C PHE A 149 -0.67 -9.34 -21.41
N ILE A 150 -1.91 -9.20 -21.84
CA ILE A 150 -2.35 -8.24 -22.86
C ILE A 150 -3.23 -7.18 -22.20
N LYS A 151 -3.05 -5.92 -22.59
CA LYS A 151 -3.83 -4.80 -22.08
C LYS A 151 -5.29 -4.94 -22.49
N CYS A 152 -6.19 -4.77 -21.54
CA CYS A 152 -7.62 -4.76 -21.81
C CYS A 152 -8.05 -3.43 -22.44
N PRO A 153 -9.02 -3.45 -23.36
CA PRO A 153 -9.65 -2.23 -23.85
C PRO A 153 -10.32 -1.49 -22.67
N SER A 154 -10.11 -0.18 -22.59
CA SER A 154 -10.63 0.72 -21.56
C SER A 154 -11.76 1.60 -22.07
#